data_AF-A0A2T3C165-F1
#
_entry.id   AF-A0A2T3C165-F1
#
_cell.length_a   1.000
_cell.length_b   1.000
_cell.length_c   1.000
_cell.angle_alpha   90.00
_cell.angle_beta   90.00
_cell.angle_gamma   90.00
#
_symmetry.space_group_name_H-M   'P 1'
#
loop_
_entity.id
_entity.type
_entity.pdbx_description
1 polymer ?
#
loop_
_entity_poly.entity_id
_entity_poly.type
_entity_poly.pdbx_seq_one_letter_code
_entity_poly.pdbx_strand_id
1 'polypeptide(L)'
;MDLSQPHTYQVPRPWLYAGTCSWIPFKEGQGLRLSGPFNIEPGVLGAKPRTVSLRLWYRTPLTALLGARSFIGGERGVAFTLSGSDGVVALRDDPTPELDRVPVYVLDAKQAGAYYLQPKDKT
;
A
#
# COMPACT_ATOMS: atom_id res chain seq x y z
N MET A 1 14.17 -24.81 -24.53
CA MET A 1 14.60 -23.43 -24.25
C MET A 1 13.34 -22.68 -23.88
N ASP A 2 13.12 -22.50 -22.59
CA ASP A 2 11.97 -21.75 -22.06
C ASP A 2 12.47 -20.34 -21.70
N LEU A 3 11.84 -19.33 -22.29
CA LEU A 3 12.18 -17.92 -22.11
C LEU A 3 11.60 -17.48 -20.76
N SER A 4 12.36 -17.70 -19.69
CA SER A 4 12.12 -17.07 -18.40
C SER A 4 12.03 -15.56 -18.60
N GLN A 5 10.82 -15.03 -18.46
CA GLN A 5 10.54 -13.60 -18.49
C GLN A 5 11.49 -12.90 -17.52
N PRO A 6 12.11 -11.77 -17.89
CA PRO A 6 12.91 -11.01 -16.95
C PRO A 6 11.97 -10.48 -15.88
N HIS A 7 12.04 -11.07 -14.68
CA HIS A 7 11.51 -10.43 -13.48
C HIS A 7 12.21 -9.09 -13.38
N THR A 8 11.53 -8.05 -13.85
CA THR A 8 11.99 -6.68 -13.71
C THR A 8 11.90 -6.41 -12.22
N TYR A 9 13.02 -6.57 -11.52
CA TYR A 9 13.17 -6.15 -10.13
C TYR A 9 12.94 -4.65 -10.11
N GLN A 10 11.69 -4.24 -9.98
CA GLN A 10 11.37 -2.86 -9.66
C GLN A 10 11.87 -2.64 -8.25
N VAL A 11 12.91 -1.82 -8.14
CA VAL A 11 13.42 -1.34 -6.85
C VAL A 11 12.22 -0.91 -6.01
N PRO A 12 11.98 -1.56 -4.87
CA PRO A 12 10.86 -1.20 -4.01
C PRO A 12 10.97 0.28 -3.69
N ARG A 13 9.87 1.02 -3.84
CA ARG A 13 9.91 2.46 -3.54
C ARG A 13 10.42 2.64 -2.10
N PRO A 14 11.38 3.53 -1.83
CA PRO A 14 12.03 3.66 -0.53
C PRO A 14 11.05 3.74 0.65
N TRP A 15 9.88 4.37 0.44
CA TRP A 15 8.83 4.47 1.45
C TRP A 15 8.22 3.12 1.86
N LEU A 16 8.10 2.15 0.95
CA LEU A 16 7.47 0.85 1.20
C LEU A 16 8.42 -0.06 1.98
N TYR A 17 9.72 0.00 1.65
CA TYR A 17 10.76 -0.74 2.35
C TYR A 17 10.99 -0.20 3.76
N ALA A 18 11.10 1.13 3.91
CA ALA A 18 11.27 1.78 5.21
C ALA A 18 9.94 1.98 5.97
N GLY A 19 8.82 1.52 5.39
CA GLY A 19 7.50 1.71 5.94
C GLY A 19 7.19 0.72 7.06
N THR A 20 6.22 1.08 7.89
CA THR A 20 5.72 0.27 9.00
C THR A 20 4.20 0.19 8.95
N CYS A 21 3.65 -0.86 9.54
CA CYS A 21 2.23 -0.94 9.88
C CYS A 21 2.04 -1.01 11.40
N SER A 22 0.94 -0.44 11.88
CA SER A 22 0.54 -0.55 13.29
C SER A 22 -0.96 -0.39 13.43
N TRP A 23 -1.56 -1.04 14.42
CA TRP A 23 -2.95 -0.76 14.76
C TRP A 23 -3.08 0.65 15.32
N ILE A 24 -4.07 1.41 14.83
CA ILE A 24 -4.43 2.70 15.43
C ILE A 24 -4.90 2.42 16.87
N PRO A 25 -4.32 3.09 17.88
CA PRO A 25 -4.77 2.93 19.27
C PRO A 25 -6.26 3.22 19.41
N PHE A 26 -6.96 2.46 20.25
CA PHE A 26 -8.43 2.54 20.34
C PHE A 26 -8.95 3.94 20.68
N LYS A 27 -8.16 4.75 21.39
CA LYS A 27 -8.50 6.14 21.75
C LYS A 27 -8.32 7.14 20.59
N GLU A 28 -7.57 6.76 19.57
CA GLU A 28 -7.24 7.60 18.39
C GLU A 28 -8.08 7.23 17.17
N GLY A 29 -8.86 6.14 17.25
CA GLY A 29 -9.72 5.66 16.18
C GLY A 29 -9.63 4.15 16.00
N GLN A 30 -10.09 3.67 14.85
CA GLN A 30 -10.07 2.26 14.47
C GLN A 30 -9.39 2.12 13.11
N GLY A 31 -8.54 1.11 12.97
CA GLY A 31 -7.94 0.73 11.69
C GLY A 31 -6.45 0.45 11.75
N LEU A 32 -5.88 0.22 10.58
CA LEU A 32 -4.45 0.00 10.39
C LEU A 32 -3.80 1.32 9.93
N ARG A 33 -2.78 1.77 10.66
CA ARG A 33 -1.93 2.89 10.28
C ARG A 33 -0.76 2.37 9.46
N LEU A 34 -0.64 2.87 8.23
CA LEU A 34 0.53 2.69 7.38
C LEU A 34 1.36 3.98 7.45
N SER A 35 2.64 3.84 7.76
CA SER A 35 3.55 4.97 7.91
C SER A 35 4.82 4.70 7.13
N GLY A 36 5.38 5.70 6.46
CA GLY A 36 6.65 5.59 5.77
C GLY A 36 7.23 6.96 5.43
N PRO A 37 8.54 7.05 5.18
CA PRO A 37 9.17 8.30 4.79
C PRO A 37 8.79 8.68 3.35
N PHE A 38 8.18 9.86 3.18
CA PHE A 38 7.98 10.49 1.87
C PHE A 38 9.02 11.60 1.66
N ASN A 39 10.27 11.18 1.43
CA ASN A 39 11.41 12.06 1.28
C ASN A 39 11.56 12.58 -0.16
N ILE A 40 12.34 13.65 -0.29
CA ILE A 40 12.91 14.05 -1.58
C ILE A 40 13.87 12.93 -1.99
N GLU A 41 13.68 12.39 -3.19
CA GLU A 41 14.48 11.30 -3.74
C GLU A 41 15.11 11.80 -5.04
N PRO A 42 16.43 12.07 -5.07
CA PRO A 42 17.10 12.57 -6.26
C PRO A 42 16.82 11.71 -7.51
N GLY A 43 16.33 12.32 -8.58
CA GLY A 43 15.97 11.61 -9.82
C GLY A 43 14.59 10.95 -9.81
N VAL A 44 13.84 11.00 -8.70
CA VAL A 44 12.48 10.44 -8.60
C VAL A 44 11.46 11.49 -8.13
N LEU A 45 11.78 12.23 -7.06
CA LEU A 45 10.93 13.28 -6.47
C LEU A 45 11.78 14.51 -6.16
N GLY A 46 11.67 15.55 -6.98
CA GLY A 46 12.42 16.82 -6.81
C GLY A 46 11.94 17.71 -5.65
N ALA A 47 10.83 17.35 -5.00
CA ALA A 47 10.27 18.07 -3.86
C ALA A 47 9.48 17.10 -2.96
N LYS A 48 9.20 17.52 -1.72
CA LYS A 48 8.33 16.75 -0.82
C LYS A 48 6.93 16.57 -1.43
N PRO A 49 6.38 15.35 -1.47
CA PRO A 49 5.03 15.12 -1.99
C PRO A 49 4.00 15.94 -1.20
N ARG A 50 3.11 16.63 -1.91
CA ARG A 50 1.93 17.28 -1.31
C ARG A 50 0.68 16.40 -1.32
N THR A 51 0.71 15.38 -2.17
CA THR A 51 -0.36 14.41 -2.36
C THR A 51 0.24 13.02 -2.44
N VAL A 52 -0.37 12.06 -1.76
CA VAL A 52 -0.02 10.64 -1.82
C VAL A 52 -1.28 9.86 -2.12
N SER A 53 -1.24 9.05 -3.18
CA SER A 53 -2.34 8.13 -3.50
C SER A 53 -1.86 6.69 -3.37
N LEU A 54 -2.70 5.85 -2.75
CA LEU A 54 -2.46 4.44 -2.49
C LEU A 54 -3.70 3.63 -2.86
N ARG A 55 -3.51 2.43 -3.41
CA ARG A 55 -4.59 1.48 -3.63
C ARG A 55 -4.36 0.21 -2.82
N LEU A 56 -5.38 -0.23 -2.11
CA LEU A 56 -5.34 -1.40 -1.24
C LEU A 56 -6.34 -2.46 -1.70
N TRP A 57 -5.85 -3.69 -1.84
CA TRP A 57 -6.67 -4.89 -1.95
C TRP A 57 -6.54 -5.64 -0.64
N TYR A 58 -7.61 -5.66 0.15
CA TYR A 58 -7.60 -6.32 1.44
C TYR A 58 -8.90 -7.10 1.66
N ARG A 59 -8.82 -8.08 2.56
CA ARG A 59 -9.95 -8.87 3.03
C ARG A 59 -10.12 -8.62 4.51
N THR A 60 -11.36 -8.69 4.99
CA THR A 60 -11.57 -8.79 6.44
C THR A 60 -11.07 -10.15 6.91
N PRO A 61 -10.62 -10.28 8.18
CA PRO A 61 -10.23 -11.57 8.74
C PRO A 61 -11.30 -12.64 8.54
N LEU A 62 -12.57 -12.28 8.75
CA LEU A 62 -13.71 -13.18 8.54
C LEU A 62 -13.78 -13.67 7.09
N THR A 63 -13.75 -12.77 6.11
CA THR A 63 -13.81 -13.15 4.69
C THR A 63 -12.60 -13.98 4.26
N ALA A 64 -11.41 -13.69 4.80
CA ALA A 64 -10.21 -14.45 4.51
C ALA A 64 -10.28 -15.88 5.08
N LEU A 65 -10.77 -16.04 6.32
CA LEU A 65 -10.97 -17.33 6.97
C LEU A 65 -12.00 -18.21 6.24
N LEU A 66 -13.02 -17.59 5.66
CA LEU A 66 -14.03 -18.29 4.85
C LEU A 66 -13.55 -18.62 3.42
N GLY A 67 -12.28 -18.35 3.09
CA GLY A 67 -11.72 -18.64 1.78
C GLY A 67 -12.23 -17.72 0.66
N ALA A 68 -12.83 -16.59 1.00
CA ALA A 68 -13.31 -15.64 0.00
C ALA A 68 -12.14 -15.13 -0.84
N ARG A 69 -12.31 -15.14 -2.16
CA ARG A 69 -11.29 -14.68 -3.11
C ARG A 69 -11.42 -13.20 -3.45
N SER A 70 -12.61 -12.63 -3.26
CA SER A 70 -12.90 -11.21 -3.50
C SER A 70 -12.24 -10.29 -2.47
N PHE A 71 -11.80 -9.12 -2.91
CA PHE A 71 -11.30 -8.06 -2.06
C PHE A 71 -12.39 -7.03 -1.73
N ILE A 72 -12.22 -6.33 -0.62
CA ILE A 72 -12.95 -5.09 -0.36
C ILE A 72 -12.61 -4.07 -1.46
N GLY A 73 -13.63 -3.46 -2.06
CA GLY A 73 -13.48 -2.60 -3.25
C GLY A 73 -13.46 -3.36 -4.58
N GLY A 74 -13.70 -4.67 -4.57
CA GLY A 74 -13.78 -5.48 -5.80
C GLY A 74 -12.41 -5.64 -6.48
N GLU A 75 -12.43 -5.80 -7.81
CA GLU A 75 -11.22 -6.03 -8.61
C GLU A 75 -10.27 -4.83 -8.60
N ARG A 76 -10.79 -3.62 -8.43
CA ARG A 76 -10.00 -2.39 -8.37
C ARG A 76 -9.50 -2.05 -6.96
N GLY A 77 -9.92 -2.79 -5.94
CA GLY A 77 -9.59 -2.49 -4.55
C GLY A 77 -10.12 -1.12 -4.12
N VAL A 78 -9.58 -0.58 -3.03
CA VAL A 78 -9.95 0.74 -2.51
C VAL A 78 -8.79 1.70 -2.68
N ALA A 79 -9.01 2.81 -3.37
CA ALA A 79 -8.03 3.87 -3.49
C ALA A 79 -8.20 4.89 -2.35
N PHE A 80 -7.08 5.43 -1.89
CA PHE A 80 -7.00 6.48 -0.88
C PHE A 80 -6.08 7.57 -1.41
N THR A 81 -6.47 8.82 -1.24
CA THR A 81 -5.62 9.98 -1.53
C THR A 81 -5.52 10.82 -0.27
N LEU A 82 -4.29 11.09 0.15
CA LEU A 82 -3.95 12.00 1.23
C LEU A 82 -3.39 13.28 0.61
N SER A 83 -4.00 14.43 0.92
CA SER A 83 -3.45 15.75 0.59
C SER A 83 -3.15 16.54 1.87
N GLY A 84 -2.23 17.49 1.77
CA GLY A 84 -1.92 18.40 2.89
C GLY A 84 -3.09 19.33 3.28
N SER A 85 -4.11 19.47 2.44
CA SER A 85 -5.27 20.34 2.65
C SER A 85 -6.50 19.61 3.18
N ASP A 86 -6.75 18.38 2.73
CA ASP A 86 -8.06 17.72 2.87
C ASP A 86 -8.03 16.44 3.69
N GLY A 87 -6.86 16.09 4.26
CA GLY A 87 -6.68 14.83 4.97
C GLY A 87 -6.81 13.62 4.03
N VAL A 88 -7.26 12.48 4.56
CA VAL A 88 -7.37 11.22 3.79
C VAL A 88 -8.77 11.07 3.21
N VAL A 89 -8.86 10.99 1.88
CA VAL A 89 -10.10 10.74 1.15
C VAL A 89 -10.05 9.34 0.53
N ALA A 90 -11.06 8.52 0.80
CA ALA A 90 -11.22 7.22 0.16
C ALA A 90 -12.00 7.37 -1.16
N LEU A 91 -11.39 6.96 -2.25
CA LEU A 91 -11.99 6.94 -3.58
C LEU A 91 -12.44 5.52 -3.88
N ARG A 92 -13.76 5.35 -4.04
CA ARG A 92 -14.38 4.06 -4.32
C ARG A 92 -14.89 4.09 -5.75
N ASP A 93 -14.35 3.21 -6.58
CA ASP A 93 -14.72 3.05 -7.99
C ASP A 93 -14.39 4.23 -8.91
N ASP A 94 -13.74 5.29 -8.40
CA ASP A 94 -13.23 6.38 -9.22
C ASP A 94 -12.02 5.95 -10.05
N PRO A 95 -11.96 6.32 -11.35
CA PRO A 95 -10.80 6.06 -12.17
C PRO A 95 -9.58 6.78 -11.58
N THR A 96 -8.52 6.01 -11.38
CA THR A 96 -7.23 6.52 -10.89
C THR A 96 -6.13 6.03 -11.84
N PRO A 97 -6.00 6.66 -13.03
CA PRO A 97 -5.19 6.17 -14.14
C PRO A 97 -3.71 5.99 -13.78
N GLU A 98 -3.20 6.82 -12.88
CA GLU A 98 -1.83 6.72 -12.37
C GLU A 98 -1.67 5.46 -11.52
N LEU A 99 -2.63 5.16 -10.64
CA LEU A 99 -2.62 3.94 -9.82
C LEU A 99 -2.86 2.67 -10.64
N ASP A 100 -3.48 2.78 -11.81
CA ASP A 100 -3.64 1.64 -12.74
C ASP A 100 -2.31 1.22 -13.40
N ARG A 101 -1.29 2.10 -13.39
CA ARG A 101 0.00 1.88 -14.05
C ARG A 101 1.14 1.51 -13.10
N VAL A 102 0.92 1.63 -11.78
CA VAL A 102 1.96 1.34 -10.79
C VAL A 102 2.02 -0.15 -10.45
N PRO A 103 3.17 -0.63 -9.96
CA PRO A 103 3.32 -2.02 -9.55
C PRO A 103 2.43 -2.39 -8.37
N VAL A 104 1.93 -3.62 -8.38
CA VAL A 104 1.22 -4.21 -7.25
C VAL A 104 2.21 -4.99 -6.39
N TYR A 105 2.29 -4.63 -5.11
CA TYR A 105 3.12 -5.32 -4.13
C TYR A 105 2.24 -6.21 -3.23
N VAL A 106 2.41 -7.52 -3.34
CA VAL A 106 1.64 -8.49 -2.53
C VAL A 106 2.27 -8.62 -1.15
N LEU A 107 1.56 -8.16 -0.11
CA LEU A 107 1.97 -8.23 1.28
C LEU A 107 1.52 -9.57 1.91
N ASP A 108 2.13 -10.68 1.48
CA ASP A 108 1.89 -12.01 2.04
C ASP A 108 3.15 -12.53 2.74
N ALA A 109 2.99 -13.09 3.94
CA ALA A 109 4.04 -13.70 4.75
C ALA A 109 4.80 -14.82 4.01
N LYS A 110 4.19 -15.44 3.00
CA LYS A 110 4.81 -16.52 2.20
C LYS A 110 5.58 -16.03 0.96
N GLN A 111 5.59 -14.73 0.69
CA GLN A 111 6.19 -14.15 -0.52
C GLN A 111 7.22 -13.07 -0.17
N ALA A 112 7.94 -12.57 -1.18
CA ALA A 112 8.93 -11.50 -1.02
C ALA A 112 8.36 -10.21 -0.40
N GLY A 113 7.04 -9.98 -0.45
CA GLY A 113 6.42 -8.84 0.20
C GLY A 113 6.24 -8.96 1.71
N ALA A 114 6.57 -10.11 2.30
CA ALA A 114 6.60 -10.31 3.75
C ALA A 114 7.53 -9.33 4.47
N TYR A 115 8.52 -8.75 3.77
CA TYR A 115 9.50 -7.82 4.34
C TYR A 115 9.02 -6.36 4.40
N TYR A 116 7.97 -5.99 3.66
CA TYR A 116 7.47 -4.61 3.63
C TYR A 116 6.49 -4.32 4.76
N LEU A 117 6.41 -3.05 5.17
CA LEU A 117 5.44 -2.56 6.15
C LEU A 117 5.42 -3.40 7.44
N GLN A 118 6.59 -3.74 7.97
CA GLN A 118 6.69 -4.53 9.20
C GLN A 118 5.90 -3.89 10.34
N PRO A 119 5.29 -4.70 11.23
CA PRO A 119 4.78 -4.21 12.50
C PRO A 119 5.89 -3.44 13.22
N LYS A 120 5.57 -2.25 13.75
CA LYS A 120 6.51 -1.58 14.65
C LYS A 120 6.51 -2.33 15.98
N ASP A 121 7.67 -2.83 16.42
CA ASP A 121 7.82 -3.36 17.77
C ASP A 121 7.42 -2.29 18.79
N LYS A 122 6.59 -2.68 19.76
CA LYS A 122 6.31 -1.84 20.92
C LYS A 122 7.56 -1.80 21.79
N THR A 123 8.46 -0.87 21.53
CA THR A 123 9.36 -0.33 22.56
C THR A 123 8.57 0.52 23.54
#